data_AF-A0A919B0W4-F1
#
_entry.id   AF-A0A919B0W4-F1
#
_cell.length_a   1.000
_cell.length_b   1.000
_cell.length_c   1.000
_cell.angle_alpha   90.00
_cell.angle_beta   90.00
_cell.angle_gamma   90.00
#
_symmetry.space_group_name_H-M   'P 1'
#
loop_
_entity.id
_entity.type
_entity.pdbx_description
1 polymer ?
#
loop_
_entity_poly.entity_id
_entity_poly.type
_entity_poly.pdbx_seq_one_letter_code
_entity_poly.pdbx_strand_id
1 'polypeptide(L)'
;MLRNHPVRITSYVGALVPLLVARWPGVDWYTLAGLVLTVLGAGEAAQRFEDAKTTAAQNTPSPWDEATERQRLLTLKEGPSAAGTP
;
A
#
# COMPACT_ATOMS: atom_id res chain seq x y z
N MET A 1 1.43 -17.66 -4.01
CA MET A 1 0.49 -16.92 -3.14
C MET A 1 1.20 -16.14 -2.01
N LEU A 2 2.25 -16.68 -1.35
CA LEU A 2 2.98 -15.92 -0.31
C LEU A 2 3.77 -14.69 -0.83
N ARG A 3 4.20 -14.70 -2.10
CA ARG A 3 5.07 -13.66 -2.68
C ARG A 3 4.44 -12.26 -2.73
N ASN A 4 3.11 -12.15 -2.60
CA ASN A 4 2.39 -10.88 -2.74
C ASN A 4 1.96 -10.25 -1.41
N HIS A 5 2.26 -10.89 -0.26
CA HIS A 5 1.80 -10.41 1.04
C HIS A 5 2.89 -10.49 2.11
N PRO A 6 3.98 -9.71 1.97
CA PRO A 6 5.07 -9.69 2.95
C PRO A 6 4.57 -9.38 4.37
N VAL A 7 3.58 -8.50 4.51
CA VAL A 7 2.94 -8.14 5.79
C VAL A 7 2.25 -9.34 6.47
N ARG A 8 1.69 -10.28 5.69
CA ARG A 8 1.07 -11.48 6.25
C ARG A 8 2.12 -12.43 6.83
N ILE A 9 3.30 -12.49 6.23
CA ILE A 9 4.41 -13.32 6.71
C ILE A 9 4.89 -12.82 8.08
N THR A 10 5.07 -11.51 8.25
CA THR A 10 5.42 -10.87 9.53
C THR A 10 4.39 -11.18 10.61
N SER A 11 3.10 -11.16 10.25
CA SER A 11 1.99 -11.46 11.17
C SER A 11 2.01 -12.91 11.64
N TYR A 12 2.24 -13.86 10.72
CA TYR A 12 2.35 -15.29 11.06
C TYR A 12 3.59 -15.58 11.93
N VAL A 13 4.72 -14.94 11.63
CA VAL A 13 5.94 -15.08 12.44
C VAL A 13 5.71 -14.53 13.85
N GLY A 14 5.10 -13.34 13.99
CA GLY A 14 4.74 -12.78 15.29
C GLY A 14 3.81 -13.68 16.10
N ALA A 15 2.80 -14.27 15.46
CA ALA A 15 1.85 -15.17 16.12
C ALA A 15 2.47 -16.51 16.59
N LEU A 16 3.59 -16.93 15.98
CA LEU A 16 4.33 -18.13 16.39
C LEU A 16 5.21 -17.90 17.63
N VAL A 17 5.55 -16.65 17.97
CA VAL A 17 6.46 -16.33 19.09
C VAL A 17 5.99 -16.92 20.43
N PRO A 18 4.73 -16.78 20.87
CA PRO A 18 4.29 -17.34 22.16
C PRO A 18 4.41 -18.87 22.19
N LEU A 19 4.16 -19.53 21.06
CA LEU A 19 4.27 -20.98 20.92
C LEU A 19 5.73 -21.43 21.03
N LEU A 20 6.67 -20.69 20.43
CA LEU A 20 8.10 -20.96 20.50
C LEU A 20 8.63 -20.79 21.93
N VAL A 21 8.20 -19.73 22.63
CA VAL A 21 8.56 -19.49 24.04
C VAL A 21 8.04 -20.59 24.95
N ALA A 22 6.79 -21.04 24.77
CA ALA A 22 6.22 -22.12 25.55
C ALA A 22 6.91 -23.48 25.27
N ARG A 23 7.36 -23.73 24.04
CA ARG A 23 7.98 -24.99 23.63
C ARG A 23 9.46 -25.11 24.01
N TRP A 24 10.16 -23.98 24.10
CA TRP A 24 11.58 -23.91 24.45
C TRP A 24 11.84 -22.82 25.51
N PRO A 25 11.55 -23.12 26.80
CA PRO A 25 11.71 -22.15 27.89
C PRO A 25 13.17 -21.79 28.19
N GLY A 26 14.14 -22.52 27.64
CA GLY A 26 15.57 -22.23 27.78
C GLY A 26 16.11 -21.19 26.80
N VAL A 27 15.26 -20.63 25.91
CA VAL A 27 15.68 -19.59 24.98
C VAL A 27 15.87 -18.29 25.76
N ASP A 28 17.07 -17.72 25.62
CA ASP A 28 17.39 -16.44 26.22
C ASP A 28 16.48 -15.31 25.71
N TRP A 29 15.98 -14.51 26.64
CA TRP A 29 15.05 -13.41 26.38
C TRP A 29 15.63 -12.40 25.37
N TYR A 30 16.93 -12.10 25.44
CA TYR A 30 17.54 -11.14 24.52
C TYR A 30 17.54 -11.65 23.07
N THR A 31 17.69 -12.96 22.88
CA THR A 31 17.59 -13.58 21.56
C THR A 31 16.19 -13.43 20.97
N LEU A 32 15.15 -13.64 21.79
CA LEU A 32 13.76 -13.42 21.39
C LEU A 32 13.48 -11.96 21.06
N ALA A 33 13.93 -11.03 21.90
CA ALA A 33 13.77 -9.61 21.68
C ALA A 33 14.46 -9.14 20.39
N GLY A 34 15.68 -9.61 20.12
CA GLY A 34 16.41 -9.32 18.88
C GLY A 34 15.69 -9.84 17.63
N LEU A 35 15.11 -11.03 17.72
CA LEU A 35 14.35 -11.63 16.61
C LEU A 35 13.06 -10.85 16.33
N VAL A 36 12.34 -10.43 17.38
CA VAL A 36 11.16 -9.57 17.26
C VAL A 36 11.53 -8.22 16.63
N LEU A 37 12.58 -7.56 17.10
CA LEU A 37 13.04 -6.27 16.55
C LEU A 37 13.47 -6.40 15.08
N THR A 38 14.11 -7.51 14.71
CA THR A 38 14.50 -7.79 13.32
C THR A 38 13.28 -7.93 12.43
N VAL A 39 12.28 -8.69 12.88
CA VAL A 39 11.02 -8.91 12.16
C VAL A 39 10.23 -7.60 12.04
N LEU A 40 10.16 -6.79 13.10
CA LEU A 40 9.54 -5.47 13.07
C LEU A 40 10.28 -4.53 12.10
N GLY A 41 11.61 -4.47 12.18
CA GLY A 41 12.42 -3.62 11.30
C GLY A 41 12.26 -3.98 9.83
N ALA A 42 12.19 -5.27 9.50
CA ALA A 42 11.89 -5.73 8.15
C ALA A 42 10.46 -5.34 7.72
N GLY A 43 9.49 -5.41 8.63
CA GLY A 43 8.11 -4.97 8.39
C GLY A 43 8.00 -3.47 8.08
N GLU A 44 8.66 -2.63 8.87
CA GLU A 44 8.73 -1.19 8.68
C GLU A 44 9.37 -0.83 7.33
N ALA A 45 10.49 -1.48 6.98
CA ALA A 45 11.14 -1.26 5.68
C ALA A 45 10.22 -1.62 4.51
N ALA A 46 9.47 -2.72 4.63
CA ALA A 46 8.48 -3.11 3.62
C ALA A 46 7.31 -2.11 3.53
N GLN A 47 6.82 -1.60 4.67
CA GLN A 47 5.77 -0.57 4.67
C GLN A 47 6.25 0.71 4.00
N ARG A 48 7.44 1.21 4.34
CA ARG A 48 8.01 2.40 3.68
C ARG A 48 8.13 2.26 2.18
N PHE A 49 8.46 1.07 1.69
CA PHE A 49 8.52 0.80 0.26
C PHE A 49 7.13 0.87 -0.40
N GLU A 50 6.08 0.33 0.24
CA GLU A 50 4.71 0.46 -0.27
C GLU A 50 4.17 1.90 -0.16
N ASP A 51 4.52 2.63 0.90
CA ASP A 51 4.16 4.04 1.07
C ASP A 51 4.82 4.92 0.00
N ALA A 52 6.06 4.62 -0.39
CA ALA A 52 6.74 5.29 -1.48
C ALA A 52 6.01 5.09 -2.83
N LYS A 53 5.49 3.89 -3.10
CA LYS A 53 4.67 3.65 -4.31
C LYS A 53 3.37 4.44 -4.27
N THR A 54 2.72 4.48 -3.10
CA THR A 54 1.47 5.23 -2.92
C THR A 54 1.71 6.72 -3.14
N THR A 55 2.80 7.25 -2.59
CA THR A 55 3.23 8.64 -2.79
C THR A 55 3.54 8.93 -4.27
N ALA A 56 4.25 8.02 -4.95
CA ALA A 56 4.53 8.16 -6.37
C ALA A 56 3.25 8.16 -7.23
N ALA A 57 2.28 7.30 -6.89
CA ALA A 57 0.99 7.25 -7.57
C ALA A 57 0.19 8.55 -7.40
N GLN A 58 0.23 9.18 -6.22
CA GLN A 58 -0.44 10.47 -5.98
C GLN A 58 0.13 11.61 -6.83
N ASN A 59 1.42 11.56 -7.17
CA ASN A 59 2.07 12.56 -8.01
C ASN A 59 1.91 12.29 -9.51
N THR A 60 1.26 11.17 -9.88
CA THR A 60 1.02 10.83 -11.29
C THR A 60 -0.32 11.44 -11.72
N PRO A 61 -0.38 12.19 -12.83
CA PRO A 61 -1.63 12.74 -13.36
C PRO A 61 -2.66 11.64 -13.55
N SER A 62 -3.90 11.89 -13.12
CA SER A 62 -4.96 10.91 -13.29
C SER A 62 -5.36 10.85 -14.76
N PRO A 63 -5.55 9.65 -15.36
CA PRO A 63 -6.15 9.53 -16.69
C PRO A 63 -7.53 10.21 -16.80
N TRP A 64 -8.21 10.37 -15.66
CA TRP A 64 -9.49 11.06 -15.56
C TRP A 64 -9.36 12.57 -15.67
N ASP A 65 -8.20 13.16 -15.38
CA ASP A 65 -7.97 14.59 -15.53
C ASP A 65 -7.97 14.96 -17.02
N GLU A 66 -7.29 14.15 -17.85
CA GLU A 66 -7.33 14.31 -19.31
C GLU A 66 -8.73 14.08 -19.89
N ALA A 67 -9.45 13.07 -19.40
CA ALA A 67 -10.81 12.80 -19.84
C ALA A 67 -11.77 13.94 -19.48
N THR A 68 -11.64 14.51 -18.29
CA THR A 68 -12.45 15.65 -17.82
C THR A 68 -12.17 16.89 -18.67
N GLU A 69 -10.91 17.15 -19.00
CA GLU A 69 -10.57 18.29 -19.86
C GLU A 69 -11.08 18.10 -21.29
N ARG A 70 -10.99 16.90 -21.85
CA ARG A 70 -11.61 16.60 -23.16
C ARG A 70 -13.12 16.79 -23.13
N GLN A 71 -13.80 16.34 -22.08
CA GLN A 71 -15.23 16.53 -21.89
C GLN A 71 -15.58 18.02 -21.83
N ARG A 72 -14.81 18.82 -21.07
CA ARG A 72 -14.97 20.27 -20.98
C ARG A 72 -14.83 20.96 -22.34
N LEU A 73 -13.81 20.57 -23.11
CA LEU A 73 -13.57 21.12 -24.44
C LEU A 73 -14.69 20.76 -25.43
N LEU A 74 -15.26 19.57 -25.33
CA LEU A 74 -16.42 19.16 -26.13
C LEU A 74 -17.65 20.00 -25.77
N THR A 75 -17.97 20.14 -24.48
CA THR A 75 -19.10 20.97 -24.03
C THR A 75 -18.97 22.44 -24.47
N LEU A 76 -17.76 23.00 -24.47
CA LEU A 76 -17.52 24.36 -24.97
C LEU A 76 -17.72 24.47 -26.49
N LYS A 77 -17.38 23.42 -27.25
CA LYS A 77 -17.63 23.36 -28.70
C LYS A 77 -19.10 23.15 -29.04
N GLU A 78 -19.84 22.45 -28.18
CA GLU A 78 -21.28 22.20 -28.33
C GLU A 78 -22.15 23.35 -27.75
N GLY A 79 -21.54 24.36 -27.15
CA GLY A 79 -22.20 25.60 -26.71
C GLY A 79 -22.97 26.32 -27.82
N PRO A 80 -23.86 27.26 -27.47
CA PRO A 80 -25.26 27.38 -27.90
C PRO A 80 -25.49 27.58 -29.42
N SER A 81 -25.12 26.59 -30.22
CA SER A 81 -25.53 26.45 -31.62
C SER A 81 -26.63 25.39 -31.77
N ALA A 82 -26.88 24.59 -30.72
CA ALA A 82 -27.95 23.58 -30.66
C ALA A 82 -29.26 24.08 -30.01
N ALA A 83 -29.33 25.35 -29.59
CA ALA A 83 -30.59 25.99 -29.25
C ALA A 83 -31.25 26.44 -30.56
N GLY A 84 -32.11 25.58 -31.10
CA GLY A 84 -32.80 25.78 -32.37
C GLY A 84 -33.35 27.19 -32.53
N THR A 85 -33.01 27.81 -33.65
CA THR A 85 -33.87 28.82 -34.29
C THR A 85 -35.27 28.21 -34.50
N PRO A 86 -36.35 28.94 -34.16
CA PRO A 86 -37.73 28.47 -34.28
C PRO A 86 -38.13 28.13 -35.71
#